data_AF-A0A321LCD2-F1
#
_entry.id   AF-A0A321LCD2-F1
#
_cell.length_a   1.000
_cell.length_b   1.000
_cell.length_c   1.000
_cell.angle_alpha   90.00
_cell.angle_beta   90.00
_cell.angle_gamma   90.00
#
_symmetry.space_group_name_H-M   'P 1'
#
loop_
_entity.id
_entity.type
_entity.pdbx_description
1 polymer ?
#
loop_
_entity_poly.entity_id
_entity_poly.type
_entity_poly.pdbx_seq_one_letter_code
_entity_poly.pdbx_strand_id
1 'polypeptide(L)'
;MPLIIIIAVIGAALVWWYKSEHSSTLNEKAYLRGRGYSADGPEIRGPIPLDARVRSLIDSLDDVTPYARQRAAEEVALMCDEGQKDSRFFAPLVAALDDNSAAVRGAAVTALEKLGDSRAQVHLKRVVDSDDSIHVRAIARKVVERMSAVPSSS
;
A
#
# COMPACT_ATOMS: atom_id res chain seq x y z
N MET A 1 -6.38 -39.68 33.44
CA MET A 1 -5.80 -38.33 33.45
C MET A 1 -5.31 -37.79 32.08
N PRO A 2 -5.77 -38.25 30.88
CA PRO A 2 -5.45 -37.54 29.61
C PRO A 2 -6.64 -36.81 28.95
N LEU A 3 -7.89 -37.19 29.22
CA LEU A 3 -9.06 -36.72 28.44
C LEU A 3 -9.42 -35.24 28.71
N ILE A 4 -9.25 -34.76 29.93
CA ILE A 4 -9.62 -33.38 30.32
C ILE A 4 -8.71 -32.34 29.65
N ILE A 5 -7.42 -32.65 29.50
CA ILE A 5 -6.44 -31.77 28.85
C ILE A 5 -6.78 -31.63 27.35
N ILE A 6 -7.19 -32.72 26.71
CA ILE A 6 -7.57 -32.73 25.29
C ILE A 6 -8.78 -31.82 25.05
N ILE A 7 -9.82 -31.92 25.89
CA ILE A 7 -11.03 -31.09 25.76
C ILE A 7 -10.70 -29.60 25.98
N ALA A 8 -9.83 -29.27 26.93
CA ALA A 8 -9.43 -27.88 27.20
C ALA A 8 -8.63 -27.27 26.04
N VAL A 9 -7.72 -28.04 25.42
CA VAL A 9 -6.94 -27.59 24.26
C VAL A 9 -7.84 -27.40 23.04
N ILE A 10 -8.79 -28.30 22.80
CA ILE A 10 -9.76 -28.18 21.70
C ILE A 10 -10.67 -26.98 21.92
N GLY A 11 -11.17 -26.77 23.14
CA GLY A 11 -12.01 -25.62 23.47
C GLY A 11 -11.28 -24.29 23.29
N ALA A 12 -10.02 -24.21 23.74
CA ALA A 12 -9.19 -23.02 23.54
C ALA A 12 -8.87 -22.77 22.06
N ALA A 13 -8.61 -23.83 21.29
CA ALA A 13 -8.40 -23.74 19.85
C ALA A 13 -9.66 -23.32 19.09
N LEU A 14 -10.85 -23.81 19.49
CA LEU A 14 -12.13 -23.41 18.90
C LEU A 14 -12.51 -21.97 19.25
N VAL A 15 -12.24 -21.52 20.48
CA VAL A 15 -12.45 -20.12 20.88
C VAL A 15 -11.44 -19.19 20.19
N TRP A 16 -10.19 -19.61 20.06
CA TRP A 16 -9.15 -18.89 19.33
C TRP A 16 -9.48 -18.82 17.83
N TRP A 17 -9.94 -19.92 17.23
CA TRP A 17 -10.41 -20.00 15.84
C TRP A 17 -11.67 -19.16 15.59
N TYR A 18 -12.66 -19.23 16.49
CA TYR A 18 -13.87 -18.41 16.42
C TYR A 18 -13.57 -16.91 16.52
N LYS A 19 -12.59 -16.54 17.36
CA LYS A 19 -12.15 -15.15 17.54
C LYS A 19 -11.22 -14.66 16.43
N SER A 20 -10.51 -15.55 15.73
CA SER A 20 -9.67 -15.20 14.58
C SER A 20 -10.46 -14.93 13.29
N GLU A 21 -11.69 -15.46 13.18
CA GLU A 21 -12.47 -15.47 11.93
C GLU A 21 -13.51 -14.32 11.80
N HIS A 22 -13.69 -13.43 12.79
CA HIS A 22 -14.77 -12.43 12.77
C HIS A 22 -14.34 -11.01 13.20
N SER A 23 -14.01 -10.16 12.23
CA SER A 23 -14.81 -8.95 11.94
C SER A 23 -14.20 -8.18 10.77
N SER A 24 -14.59 -8.53 9.54
CA SER A 24 -14.51 -7.54 8.47
C SER A 24 -15.45 -6.40 8.83
N THR A 25 -14.88 -5.22 9.03
CA THR A 25 -15.62 -4.04 9.48
C THR A 25 -16.67 -3.67 8.44
N LEU A 26 -17.76 -3.02 8.84
CA LEU A 26 -18.79 -2.55 7.90
C LEU A 26 -18.19 -1.70 6.76
N ASN A 27 -17.11 -0.98 7.04
CA ASN A 27 -16.36 -0.20 6.06
C ASN A 27 -15.69 -1.07 4.99
N GLU A 28 -15.17 -2.24 5.36
CA GLU A 28 -14.54 -3.18 4.42
C GLU A 28 -15.55 -3.78 3.45
N LYS A 29 -16.74 -4.13 3.95
CA LYS A 29 -17.85 -4.62 3.10
C LYS A 29 -18.37 -3.53 2.15
N ALA A 30 -18.47 -2.30 2.62
CA ALA A 30 -18.85 -1.15 1.79
C ALA A 30 -17.80 -0.85 0.71
N TYR A 31 -16.52 -0.93 1.07
CA TYR A 31 -15.39 -0.73 0.18
C TYR A 31 -15.39 -1.76 -0.98
N LEU A 32 -15.58 -3.05 -0.67
CA LEU A 32 -15.65 -4.10 -1.69
C LEU A 32 -16.86 -3.97 -2.62
N ARG A 33 -18.03 -3.64 -2.04
CA ARG A 33 -19.27 -3.45 -2.82
C ARG A 33 -19.16 -2.27 -3.79
N GLY A 34 -18.50 -1.19 -3.39
CA GLY A 34 -18.27 -0.02 -4.25
C GLY A 34 -17.43 -0.31 -5.50
N ARG A 35 -16.68 -1.42 -5.52
CA ARG A 35 -15.80 -1.82 -6.63
C ARG A 35 -16.33 -3.01 -7.44
N GLY A 36 -17.59 -3.37 -7.28
CA GLY A 36 -18.24 -4.44 -8.06
C GLY A 36 -17.93 -5.86 -7.59
N TYR A 37 -17.31 -6.03 -6.41
CA TYR A 37 -17.19 -7.33 -5.77
C TYR A 37 -18.50 -7.70 -5.06
N SER A 38 -18.91 -8.97 -5.16
CA SER A 38 -20.10 -9.48 -4.46
C SER A 38 -20.01 -9.25 -2.94
N ALA A 39 -21.13 -8.88 -2.30
CA ALA A 39 -21.21 -8.75 -0.84
C ALA A 39 -21.02 -10.09 -0.11
N ASP A 40 -21.24 -11.19 -0.83
CA ASP A 40 -21.03 -12.56 -0.39
C ASP A 40 -19.60 -13.05 -0.73
N GLY A 41 -18.79 -12.16 -1.33
CA GLY A 41 -17.43 -12.39 -1.82
C GLY A 41 -17.39 -13.30 -3.06
N PRO A 42 -16.35 -13.20 -3.91
CA PRO A 42 -15.88 -14.42 -4.56
C PRO A 42 -15.49 -15.39 -3.44
N GLU A 43 -15.68 -16.69 -3.64
CA GLU A 43 -15.19 -17.73 -2.73
C GLU A 43 -13.63 -17.70 -2.75
N ILE A 44 -13.00 -16.65 -2.23
CA ILE A 44 -11.55 -16.49 -2.17
C ILE A 44 -11.08 -17.21 -0.92
N ARG A 45 -10.91 -18.52 -1.08
CA ARG A 45 -10.21 -19.36 -0.10
C ARG A 45 -8.71 -19.28 -0.36
N GLY A 46 -8.10 -18.12 -0.07
CA GLY A 46 -6.66 -17.89 -0.25
C GLY A 46 -6.26 -16.41 -0.17
N PRO A 47 -4.96 -16.08 -0.11
CA PRO A 47 -4.49 -14.70 -0.20
C PRO A 47 -4.92 -14.07 -1.53
N ILE A 48 -5.24 -12.76 -1.51
CA ILE A 48 -5.57 -11.99 -2.73
C ILE A 48 -4.42 -12.18 -3.72
N PRO A 49 -4.68 -12.63 -4.96
CA PRO A 49 -3.63 -12.77 -5.97
C PRO A 49 -2.87 -11.45 -6.15
N LEU A 50 -1.54 -11.52 -6.21
CA LEU A 50 -0.67 -10.34 -6.31
C LEU A 50 -1.10 -9.40 -7.45
N ASP A 51 -1.45 -9.97 -8.60
CA ASP A 51 -1.92 -9.20 -9.76
C ASP A 51 -3.23 -8.43 -9.49
N ALA A 52 -4.18 -9.04 -8.77
CA ALA A 52 -5.41 -8.36 -8.39
C ALA A 52 -5.16 -7.25 -7.37
N ARG A 53 -4.24 -7.47 -6.42
CA ARG A 53 -3.79 -6.45 -5.47
C ARG A 53 -3.15 -5.27 -6.19
N VAL A 54 -2.25 -5.52 -7.15
CA VAL A 54 -1.60 -4.47 -7.96
C VAL A 54 -2.62 -3.64 -8.72
N ARG A 55 -3.55 -4.28 -9.45
CA ARG A 55 -4.61 -3.54 -10.16
C ARG A 55 -5.44 -2.67 -9.23
N SER A 56 -5.90 -3.25 -8.12
CA SER A 56 -6.71 -2.52 -7.13
C SER A 56 -5.97 -1.31 -6.54
N LEU A 57 -4.67 -1.42 -6.29
CA LEU A 57 -3.88 -0.30 -5.78
C LEU A 57 -3.65 0.79 -6.84
N ILE A 58 -3.43 0.41 -8.10
CA ILE A 58 -3.34 1.37 -9.21
C ILE A 58 -4.65 2.15 -9.35
N ASP A 59 -5.80 1.48 -9.32
CA ASP A 59 -7.12 2.15 -9.39
C ASP A 59 -7.32 3.09 -8.18
N SER A 60 -6.80 2.70 -7.00
CA SER A 60 -6.92 3.51 -5.78
C SER A 60 -6.03 4.74 -5.79
N LEU A 61 -4.92 4.73 -6.53
CA LEU A 61 -4.06 5.90 -6.71
C LEU A 61 -4.72 7.01 -7.53
N ASP A 62 -5.80 6.71 -8.25
CA ASP A 62 -6.63 7.66 -9.01
C ASP A 62 -8.04 7.85 -8.39
N ASP A 63 -8.22 7.41 -7.14
CA ASP A 63 -9.52 7.52 -6.46
C ASP A 63 -9.93 8.98 -6.26
N VAL A 64 -11.24 9.24 -6.27
CA VAL A 64 -11.79 10.59 -6.05
C VAL A 64 -11.39 11.18 -4.70
N THR A 65 -11.20 10.34 -3.68
CA THR A 65 -10.86 10.76 -2.33
C THR A 65 -9.34 10.83 -2.13
N PRO A 66 -8.79 11.96 -1.62
CA PRO A 66 -7.36 12.05 -1.30
C PRO A 66 -6.90 11.01 -0.27
N TYR A 67 -7.79 10.61 0.62
CA TYR A 67 -7.51 9.58 1.62
C TYR A 67 -7.23 8.22 0.96
N ALA A 68 -8.07 7.78 0.01
CA ALA A 68 -7.84 6.51 -0.68
C ALA A 68 -6.54 6.53 -1.48
N ARG A 69 -6.24 7.64 -2.18
CA ARG A 69 -4.98 7.80 -2.93
C ARG A 69 -3.75 7.75 -2.02
N GLN A 70 -3.80 8.42 -0.88
CA GLN A 70 -2.71 8.38 0.11
C GLN A 70 -2.51 6.96 0.63
N ARG A 71 -3.60 6.30 1.05
CA ARG A 71 -3.54 4.92 1.58
C ARG A 71 -3.01 3.94 0.54
N ALA A 72 -3.37 4.13 -0.72
CA ALA A 72 -2.85 3.34 -1.83
C ALA A 72 -1.34 3.51 -1.99
N ALA A 73 -0.84 4.75 -2.00
CA ALA A 73 0.60 5.01 -2.08
C ALA A 73 1.37 4.43 -0.89
N GLU A 74 0.84 4.56 0.33
CA GLU A 74 1.42 3.97 1.54
C GLU A 74 1.45 2.43 1.47
N GLU A 75 0.39 1.81 0.98
CA GLU A 75 0.35 0.35 0.82
C GLU A 75 1.33 -0.12 -0.26
N VAL A 76 1.48 0.62 -1.37
CA VAL A 76 2.50 0.32 -2.38
C VAL A 76 3.90 0.39 -1.79
N ALA A 77 4.19 1.37 -0.92
CA ALA A 77 5.47 1.47 -0.23
C ALA A 77 5.74 0.24 0.66
N LEU A 78 4.75 -0.18 1.47
CA LEU A 78 4.84 -1.38 2.31
C LEU A 78 5.06 -2.65 1.48
N MET A 79 4.29 -2.79 0.40
CA MET A 79 4.40 -3.92 -0.52
C MET A 79 5.80 -4.00 -1.17
N CYS A 80 6.41 -2.86 -1.50
CA CYS A 80 7.79 -2.81 -1.99
C CYS A 80 8.84 -3.15 -0.92
N ASP A 81 8.60 -2.77 0.34
CA ASP A 81 9.45 -3.13 1.49
C ASP A 81 9.40 -4.65 1.78
N GLU A 82 8.26 -5.28 1.53
CA GLU A 82 8.07 -6.74 1.60
C GLU A 82 8.69 -7.49 0.39
N GLY A 83 9.33 -6.78 -0.54
CA GLY A 83 9.98 -7.34 -1.72
C GLY A 83 9.06 -7.55 -2.93
N GLN A 84 7.78 -7.17 -2.83
CA GLN A 84 6.81 -7.30 -3.92
C GLN A 84 6.78 -6.04 -4.79
N LYS A 85 7.92 -5.73 -5.43
CA LYS A 85 8.04 -4.57 -6.32
C LYS A 85 7.38 -4.86 -7.67
N ASP A 86 6.55 -3.93 -8.15
CA ASP A 86 5.91 -4.01 -9.46
C ASP A 86 6.07 -2.68 -10.21
N SER A 87 6.65 -2.73 -11.41
CA SER A 87 6.95 -1.53 -12.20
C SER A 87 5.69 -0.80 -12.69
N ARG A 88 4.52 -1.46 -12.67
CA ARG A 88 3.24 -0.85 -13.03
C ARG A 88 2.85 0.29 -12.08
N PHE A 89 3.40 0.33 -10.87
CA PHE A 89 3.18 1.45 -9.94
C PHE A 89 3.92 2.73 -10.33
N PHE A 90 4.96 2.66 -11.17
CA PHE A 90 5.81 3.81 -11.45
C PHE A 90 5.01 5.01 -12.00
N ALA A 91 4.23 4.81 -13.07
CA ALA A 91 3.50 5.91 -13.71
C ALA A 91 2.39 6.50 -12.81
N PRO A 92 1.53 5.69 -12.15
CA PRO A 92 0.56 6.20 -11.19
C PRO A 92 1.19 6.96 -10.01
N LEU A 93 2.31 6.48 -9.46
CA LEU A 93 3.00 7.16 -8.37
C LEU A 93 3.64 8.48 -8.83
N VAL A 94 4.19 8.54 -10.05
CA VAL A 94 4.68 9.80 -10.63
C VAL A 94 3.54 10.80 -10.81
N ALA A 95 2.36 10.37 -11.26
CA ALA A 95 1.18 11.23 -11.35
C ALA A 95 0.75 11.74 -9.96
N ALA A 96 0.81 10.88 -8.93
CA ALA A 96 0.49 11.26 -7.55
C ALA A 96 1.47 12.28 -6.93
N LEU A 97 2.63 12.54 -7.54
CA LEU A 97 3.51 13.66 -7.14
C LEU A 97 2.94 15.03 -7.52
N ASP A 98 1.94 15.09 -8.40
CA ASP A 98 1.26 16.32 -8.81
C ASP A 98 -0.14 16.44 -8.17
N ASP A 99 -0.42 15.61 -7.15
CA ASP A 99 -1.71 15.60 -6.45
C ASP A 99 -1.95 16.91 -5.66
N ASN A 100 -3.21 17.36 -5.60
CA ASN A 100 -3.60 18.53 -4.81
C ASN A 100 -3.34 18.36 -3.31
N SER A 101 -3.38 17.13 -2.78
CA SER A 101 -3.13 16.82 -1.38
C SER A 101 -1.64 16.59 -1.11
N ALA A 102 -1.06 17.42 -0.24
CA ALA A 102 0.32 17.25 0.19
C ALA A 102 0.59 15.88 0.87
N ALA A 103 -0.43 15.28 1.49
CA ALA A 103 -0.30 13.96 2.10
C ALA A 103 -0.15 12.86 1.04
N VAL A 104 -0.89 12.96 -0.08
CA VAL A 104 -0.76 12.04 -1.22
C VAL A 104 0.61 12.21 -1.87
N ARG A 105 1.06 13.44 -2.11
CA ARG A 105 2.39 13.71 -2.68
C ARG A 105 3.51 13.16 -1.80
N GLY A 106 3.45 13.37 -0.49
CA GLY A 106 4.43 12.84 0.47
C GLY A 106 4.47 11.30 0.46
N ALA A 107 3.30 10.65 0.44
CA ALA A 107 3.22 9.20 0.34
C ALA A 107 3.77 8.67 -1.00
N ALA A 108 3.50 9.36 -2.11
CA ALA A 108 4.03 9.03 -3.43
C ALA A 108 5.57 9.12 -3.48
N VAL A 109 6.17 10.15 -2.86
CA VAL A 109 7.63 10.26 -2.72
C VAL A 109 8.21 9.05 -2.00
N THR A 110 7.61 8.63 -0.88
CA THR A 110 8.06 7.45 -0.14
C THR A 110 7.88 6.17 -0.95
N ALA A 111 6.74 5.99 -1.62
CA ALA A 111 6.48 4.82 -2.45
C ALA A 111 7.48 4.70 -3.61
N LEU A 112 7.83 5.81 -4.27
CA LEU A 112 8.84 5.82 -5.33
C LEU A 112 10.24 5.46 -4.82
N GLU A 113 10.60 5.89 -3.61
CA GLU A 113 11.85 5.45 -2.96
C GLU A 113 11.87 3.92 -2.79
N LYS A 114 10.78 3.34 -2.26
CA LYS A 114 10.69 1.90 -2.00
C LYS A 114 10.63 1.07 -3.27
N LEU A 115 9.95 1.58 -4.30
CA LEU A 115 9.95 0.98 -5.63
C LEU A 115 11.40 0.86 -6.15
N GLY A 116 12.24 1.86 -5.86
CA GLY A 116 13.67 1.83 -6.18
C GLY A 116 13.98 2.00 -7.67
N ASP A 117 13.01 2.52 -8.42
CA ASP A 117 13.20 2.83 -9.84
C ASP A 117 13.98 4.14 -9.98
N SER A 118 15.19 4.06 -10.55
CA SER A 118 16.09 5.20 -10.70
C SER A 118 15.50 6.32 -11.55
N ARG A 119 14.52 6.01 -12.42
CA ARG A 119 13.78 7.01 -13.21
C ARG A 119 13.03 8.00 -12.33
N ALA A 120 12.73 7.65 -11.07
CA ALA A 120 12.06 8.55 -10.13
C ALA A 120 12.90 9.80 -9.80
N GLN A 121 14.23 9.74 -9.88
CA GLN A 121 15.10 10.84 -9.46
C GLN A 121 14.77 12.19 -10.15
N VAL A 122 14.47 12.17 -11.45
CA VAL A 122 14.16 13.42 -12.18
C VAL A 122 12.86 14.05 -11.69
N HIS A 123 11.85 13.23 -11.39
CA HIS A 123 10.57 13.69 -10.86
C HIS A 123 10.70 14.19 -9.43
N LEU A 124 11.51 13.51 -8.60
CA LEU A 124 11.74 13.91 -7.22
C LEU A 124 12.56 15.22 -7.12
N LYS A 125 13.51 15.46 -8.02
CA LYS A 125 14.23 16.76 -8.09
C LYS A 125 13.27 17.92 -8.34
N ARG A 126 12.31 17.76 -9.28
CA ARG A 126 11.23 18.75 -9.48
C ARG A 126 10.47 19.00 -8.18
N VAL A 127 10.08 17.96 -7.46
CA VAL A 127 9.38 18.10 -6.16
C VAL A 127 10.23 18.86 -5.14
N VAL A 128 11.54 18.62 -5.07
CA VAL A 128 12.45 19.35 -4.18
C VAL A 128 12.48 20.85 -4.51
N ASP A 129 12.41 21.21 -5.78
CA ASP A 129 12.58 22.58 -6.25
C ASP A 129 11.27 23.38 -6.20
N SER A 130 10.12 22.74 -6.45
CA SER A 130 8.88 23.46 -6.76
C SER A 130 7.62 23.01 -6.00
N ASP A 131 7.67 22.01 -5.11
CA ASP A 131 6.47 21.64 -4.33
C ASP A 131 6.12 22.72 -3.31
N ASP A 132 4.84 23.09 -3.18
CA ASP A 132 4.40 24.13 -2.24
C ASP A 132 4.63 23.75 -0.77
N SER A 133 4.56 22.46 -0.43
CA SER A 133 4.68 21.96 0.93
C SER A 133 6.15 21.81 1.35
N ILE A 134 6.55 22.56 2.37
CA ILE A 134 7.89 22.46 2.98
C ILE A 134 8.18 21.01 3.41
N HIS A 135 7.18 20.31 3.95
CA HIS A 135 7.32 18.92 4.38
C HIS A 135 7.59 17.97 3.21
N VAL A 136 6.85 18.11 2.10
CA VAL A 136 7.03 17.25 0.92
C VAL A 136 8.41 17.50 0.29
N ARG A 137 8.83 18.77 0.17
CA ARG A 137 10.19 19.13 -0.28
C ARG A 137 11.28 18.48 0.57
N ALA A 138 11.13 18.49 1.89
CA ALA A 138 12.09 17.90 2.82
C ALA A 138 12.19 16.38 2.67
N ILE A 139 11.05 15.69 2.52
CA ILE A 139 11.02 14.24 2.27
C ILE A 139 11.69 13.93 0.93
N ALA A 140 11.30 14.61 -0.15
CA ALA A 140 11.87 14.39 -1.48
C ALA A 140 13.38 14.61 -1.52
N ARG A 141 13.88 15.64 -0.82
CA ARG A 141 15.33 15.93 -0.75
C ARG A 141 16.10 14.79 -0.12
N LYS A 142 15.59 14.28 1.01
CA LYS A 142 16.18 13.13 1.71
C LYS A 142 16.22 11.89 0.82
N VAL A 143 15.14 11.64 0.06
CA VAL A 143 15.08 10.52 -0.87
C VAL A 143 16.11 10.69 -2.00
N VAL A 144 16.18 11.86 -2.63
CA VAL A 144 17.14 12.13 -3.71
C VAL A 144 18.59 11.96 -3.23
N GLU A 145 18.91 12.46 -2.03
CA GLU A 145 20.23 12.28 -1.40
C GLU A 145 20.57 10.80 -1.23
N ARG A 146 19.65 9.99 -0.69
CA ARG A 146 19.86 8.54 -0.54
C ARG A 146 20.00 7.82 -1.88
N MET A 147 19.14 8.13 -2.85
CA MET A 147 19.20 7.53 -4.19
C MET A 147 20.50 7.90 -4.92
N SER A 148 21.12 9.03 -4.59
CA SER A 148 22.43 9.43 -5.13
C SER A 148 23.60 8.74 -4.40
N ALA A 149 23.41 8.42 -3.12
CA ALA A 149 24.42 7.75 -2.29
C ALA A 149 24.51 6.23 -2.54
N VAL A 150 23.48 5.62 -3.14
CA VAL A 150 23.55 4.23 -3.60
C VAL A 150 24.23 4.22 -4.98
N PRO A 151 25.49 3.77 -5.10
CA PRO A 151 26.13 3.66 -6.42
C PRO A 151 25.33 2.67 -7.26
N SER A 152 24.86 3.13 -8.43
CA SER A 152 24.12 2.31 -9.39
C SER A 152 24.95 1.09 -9.76
N SER A 153 24.70 -0.05 -9.12
CA SER A 153 25.23 -1.35 -9.53
C SER A 153 24.61 -1.67 -10.88
N SER A 154 25.43 -1.52 -11.92
CA SER A 154 25.14 -1.94 -13.29
C SER A 154 25.08 -3.45 -13.40
#